data_AF-A0A653D924-F1
#
_entry.id   AF-A0A653D924-F1
#
_cell.length_a   1.000
_cell.length_b   1.000
_cell.length_c   1.000
_cell.angle_alpha   90.00
_cell.angle_beta   90.00
_cell.angle_gamma   90.00
#
_symmetry.space_group_name_H-M   'P 1'
#
loop_
_entity.id
_entity.type
_entity.pdbx_description
1 polymer ?
#
loop_
_entity_poly.entity_id
_entity_poly.type
_entity_poly.pdbx_seq_one_letter_code
_entity_poly.pdbx_strand_id
1 'polypeptide(L)' 'IGGSKISNLRFADDTTLIAASQEELVALLNVLEQHSAAYGLGINYNKIKIERMTIIEK' A
#
# COMPACT_ATOMS: atom_id res chain seq x y z
N ILE A 1 26.37 11.10 31.17
CA ILE A 1 25.46 10.00 30.78
C ILE A 1 24.50 10.57 29.74
N GLY A 2 24.83 10.35 28.46
CA GLY A 2 24.13 10.92 27.31
C GLY A 2 23.24 9.87 26.66
N GLY A 3 21.96 10.16 26.53
CA GLY A 3 21.02 9.41 25.71
C GLY A 3 20.49 10.33 24.62
N SER A 4 20.52 9.88 23.36
CA SER A 4 19.89 10.59 22.25
C SER A 4 18.45 10.11 22.13
N LYS A 5 17.47 11.03 22.18
CA LYS A 5 16.04 10.69 22.04
C LYS A 5 15.74 10.37 20.57
N ILE A 6 15.88 9.11 20.18
CA ILE A 6 15.45 8.66 18.84
C ILE A 6 13.93 8.74 18.78
N SER A 7 13.40 9.70 18.01
CA SER A 7 11.96 9.97 17.89
C SER A 7 11.35 9.51 16.55
N ASN A 8 12.13 8.86 15.69
CA ASN A 8 11.65 8.38 14.39
C ASN A 8 11.32 6.89 14.45
N LEU A 9 10.18 6.55 15.06
CA LEU A 9 9.53 5.27 14.84
C LEU A 9 8.73 5.40 13.54
N ARG A 10 9.32 4.97 12.41
CA ARG A 10 8.61 4.94 11.13
C ARG A 10 7.84 3.63 11.05
N PHE A 11 6.51 3.70 11.14
CA PHE A 11 5.66 2.59 10.71
C PHE A 11 5.89 2.38 9.21
N ALA A 12 6.17 1.14 8.79
CA ALA A 12 6.26 0.80 7.38
C ALA A 12 4.84 0.48 6.89
N ASP A 13 4.29 1.35 6.04
CA ASP A 13 2.91 1.24 5.52
C ASP A 13 2.85 0.69 4.09
N ASP A 14 3.91 0.04 3.61
CA ASP A 14 3.97 -0.46 2.24
C ASP A 14 2.92 -1.57 2.03
N THR A 15 1.97 -1.33 1.13
CA THR A 15 0.87 -2.25 0.79
C THR A 15 0.97 -2.68 -0.66
N THR A 16 0.92 -3.99 -0.93
CA THR A 16 0.92 -4.57 -2.28
C THR A 16 -0.43 -5.21 -2.58
N LEU A 17 -1.05 -4.86 -3.71
CA LEU A 17 -2.31 -5.45 -4.20
C LEU A 17 -2.01 -6.36 -5.40
N ILE A 18 -2.64 -7.54 -5.46
CA ILE A 18 -2.54 -8.48 -6.57
C ILE A 18 -3.95 -8.73 -7.10
N ALA A 19 -4.13 -8.58 -8.41
CA ALA A 19 -5.40 -8.78 -9.10
C ALA A 19 -5.14 -9.44 -10.46
N ALA A 20 -6.10 -10.23 -10.94
CA ALA A 20 -6.03 -10.86 -12.25
C ALA A 20 -6.45 -9.90 -13.38
N SER A 21 -7.20 -8.82 -13.06
CA SER A 21 -7.66 -7.83 -14.02
C SER A 21 -7.58 -6.40 -13.48
N GLN A 22 -7.76 -5.42 -14.38
CA GLN A 22 -7.78 -4.01 -13.99
C GLN A 22 -9.04 -3.65 -13.19
N GLU A 23 -10.18 -4.24 -13.53
CA GLU A 23 -11.44 -4.03 -12.81
C GLU A 23 -11.34 -4.55 -11.37
N GLU A 24 -10.72 -5.72 -11.17
CA GLU A 24 -10.47 -6.28 -9.85
C GLU A 24 -9.49 -5.39 -9.06
N LEU A 25 -8.44 -4.89 -9.70
CA LEU A 25 -7.49 -3.97 -9.05
C LEU A 25 -8.19 -2.69 -8.57
N VAL A 26 -9.11 -2.13 -9.37
CA VAL A 26 -9.90 -0.94 -9.00
C VAL A 26 -10.82 -1.24 -7.82
N ALA A 27 -11.47 -2.42 -7.80
CA ALA A 27 -12.30 -2.83 -6.69
C ALA A 27 -11.49 -2.98 -5.39
N LEU A 28 -10.30 -3.60 -5.44
CA LEU A 28 -9.39 -3.72 -4.31
C LEU A 28 -8.90 -2.36 -3.80
N LEU A 29 -8.59 -1.44 -4.70
CA LEU A 29 -8.14 -0.10 -4.34
C LEU A 29 -9.23 0.70 -3.61
N ASN A 30 -10.49 0.57 -4.03
CA ASN A 30 -11.63 1.20 -3.35
C ASN A 30 -11.82 0.61 -1.93
N VAL A 31 -11.71 -0.72 -1.77
CA VAL A 31 -11.80 -1.36 -0.45
C VAL A 31 -10.67 -0.90 0.47
N LEU A 32 -9.45 -0.77 -0.05
CA LEU A 32 -8.29 -0.27 0.69
C LEU A 32 -8.50 1.18 1.11
N GLU A 33 -9.03 2.03 0.24
CA GLU A 33 -9.30 3.43 0.54
C GLU A 33 -10.31 3.58 1.68
N GLN A 34 -11.42 2.83 1.63
CA GLN A 34 -12.44 2.84 2.68
C GLN A 34 -11.90 2.34 4.03
N HIS A 35 -11.12 1.26 4.04
CA HIS A 35 -10.48 0.77 5.26
C HIS A 35 -9.48 1.77 5.83
N SER A 36 -8.62 2.33 4.98
CA SER A 36 -7.62 3.32 5.36
C SER A 36 -8.29 4.55 5.99
N ALA A 37 -9.36 5.05 5.38
CA ALA A 37 -10.14 6.17 5.88
C ALA A 37 -10.75 5.90 7.28
N ALA A 38 -11.19 4.65 7.55
CA ALA A 38 -11.70 4.26 8.87
C ALA A 38 -10.64 4.37 9.98
N TYR A 39 -9.36 4.25 9.62
CA TYR A 39 -8.22 4.47 10.53
C TYR A 39 -7.67 5.91 10.47
N GLY A 40 -8.34 6.82 9.76
CA GLY A 40 -7.88 8.20 9.55
C GLY A 40 -6.64 8.31 8.66
N LEU A 41 -6.35 7.27 7.88
CA LEU A 41 -5.23 7.18 6.95
C LEU A 41 -5.70 7.51 5.53
N GLY A 42 -4.79 8.05 4.72
CA GLY A 42 -5.04 8.40 3.32
C GLY A 42 -4.10 7.65 2.39
N ILE A 43 -4.57 7.31 1.19
CA ILE A 43 -3.73 6.69 0.17
C ILE A 43 -2.96 7.75 -0.61
N ASN A 44 -1.65 7.58 -0.76
CA ASN A 44 -0.82 8.44 -1.60
C ASN A 44 -0.67 7.85 -3.01
N TYR A 45 -1.58 8.23 -3.91
CA TYR A 45 -1.60 7.75 -5.29
C TYR A 45 -0.32 8.06 -6.08
N ASN A 46 0.40 9.15 -5.76
CA ASN A 46 1.67 9.47 -6.43
C ASN A 46 2.79 8.46 -6.13
N LYS A 47 2.66 7.67 -5.07
CA LYS A 47 3.61 6.62 -4.69
C LYS A 47 3.19 5.23 -5.14
N ILE A 48 1.97 5.06 -5.66
CA ILE A 48 1.49 3.76 -6.14
C ILE A 48 2.24 3.44 -7.44
N LYS A 49 2.78 2.22 -7.51
CA LYS A 49 3.36 1.65 -8.72
C LYS A 49 2.52 0.46 -9.15
N ILE A 50 2.09 0.46 -10.41
CA ILE A 50 1.39 -0.68 -11.01
C ILE A 50 2.43 -1.53 -11.75
N GLU A 51 2.60 -2.77 -11.33
CA GLU A 51 3.43 -3.75 -12.04
C GLU A 51 2.55 -4.86 -12.61
N ARG A 52 2.84 -5.29 -13.85
CA ARG A 52 2.15 -6.42 -14.47
C ARG A 52 2.95 -7.68 -14.22
N MET A 53 2.33 -8.67 -13.59
CA MET A 53 2.92 -9.99 -13.43
C MET A 53 2.36 -10.91 -14.52
N THR A 54 3.21 -11.33 -15.46
CA THR A 54 2.88 -12.38 -16.44
C THR A 54 3.42 -13.69 -15.91
N ILE A 55 2.53 -14.65 -15.60
CA ILE A 55 2.93 -16.02 -15.28
C ILE A 55 3.33 -16.68 -16.59
N ILE A 56 4.63 -16.94 -16.76
CA ILE A 56 5.13 -17.76 -17.86
C ILE A 56 5.12 -19.20 -17.36
N GLU A 57 4.14 -19.98 -17.82
CA GLU A 57 4.13 -21.43 -17.63
C GLU A 57 5.33 -22.00 -18.42
N LYS A 58 6.17 -22.81 -17.75
CA LYS A 58 7.35 -23.47 -18.34
C LYS A 58 7.00 -24.86 -18.83
#